data_AF-A0A7Z0UXN7-F1
#
_entry.id   AF-A0A7Z0UXN7-F1
#
_cell.length_a   1.000
_cell.length_b   1.000
_cell.length_c   1.000
_cell.angle_alpha   90.00
_cell.angle_beta   90.00
_cell.angle_gamma   90.00
#
_symmetry.space_group_name_H-M   'P 1'
#
loop_
_entity.id
_entity.type
_entity.pdbx_description
1 polymer ?
#
loop_
_entity_poly.entity_id
_entity_poly.type
_entity_poly.pdbx_seq_one_letter_code
_entity_poly.pdbx_strand_id
1 'polypeptide(L)' 'MDMLGWDSCDFILVCGDAYIDHPSFCSGVIGRTLEAQDFRVGIIAQPD' A
#
# COMPACT_ATOMS: atom_id res chain seq x y z
N MET A 1 -14.06 0.12 -0.83
CA MET A 1 -13.62 1.01 0.26
C MET A 1 -14.54 0.90 1.47
N ASP A 2 -15.83 0.64 1.24
CA ASP A 2 -16.87 0.48 2.26
C ASP A 2 -16.53 -0.48 3.41
N MET A 3 -15.87 -1.62 3.14
CA MET A 3 -15.46 -2.56 4.21
C MET A 3 -14.41 -1.99 5.17
N LEU A 4 -13.57 -1.08 4.69
CA LEU A 4 -12.59 -0.35 5.50
C LEU A 4 -13.18 0.96 6.06
N GLY A 5 -14.41 1.32 5.67
CA GLY A 5 -15.02 2.60 6.00
C GLY A 5 -14.31 3.80 5.36
N TRP A 6 -13.52 3.57 4.30
CA TRP A 6 -12.81 4.62 3.60
C TRP A 6 -13.67 5.18 2.47
N ASP A 7 -13.55 6.47 2.20
CA ASP A 7 -14.08 7.14 1.01
C ASP A 7 -13.02 7.17 -0.10
N SER A 8 -11.75 7.37 0.26
CA SER A 8 -10.59 7.31 -0.64
C SER A 8 -9.31 6.88 0.09
N CYS A 9 -8.29 6.46 -0.67
CA CYS A 9 -6.93 6.33 -0.14
C CYS A 9 -6.27 7.71 -0.13
N ASP A 10 -5.41 7.96 0.85
CA ASP A 10 -4.56 9.14 0.86
C ASP A 10 -3.36 8.95 -0.09
N PHE A 11 -2.89 7.70 -0.21
CA PHE A 11 -1.82 7.30 -1.13
C PHE A 11 -2.17 6.00 -1.85
N ILE A 12 -1.77 5.90 -3.12
CA ILE A 12 -1.82 4.67 -3.91
C ILE A 12 -0.40 4.37 -4.42
N LEU A 13 0.15 3.23 -4.03
CA LEU A 13 1.43 2.74 -4.53
C LEU A 13 1.17 1.76 -5.68
N VAL A 14 1.59 2.13 -6.89
CA VAL A 14 1.54 1.24 -8.07
C VAL A 14 2.94 0.72 -8.34
N CYS A 15 3.12 -0.60 -8.38
CA CYS A 15 4.41 -1.20 -8.71
C CYS A 15 4.26 -2.36 -9.71
N GLY A 16 5.31 -2.59 -10.50
CA GLY A 16 5.37 -3.70 -11.46
C GLY A 16 5.89 -5.02 -10.89
N ASP A 17 6.11 -5.08 -9.57
CA ASP A 17 6.59 -6.29 -8.89
C ASP A 17 5.40 -7.02 -8.24
N ALA A 18 5.58 -8.30 -7.92
CA ALA A 18 4.67 -8.99 -7.03
C ALA A 18 4.74 -8.33 -5.64
N TYR A 19 3.58 -7.96 -5.09
CA TYR A 19 3.55 -7.43 -3.73
C TYR A 19 3.76 -8.54 -2.70
N ILE A 20 4.79 -8.40 -1.89
CA ILE A 20 5.00 -9.16 -0.66
C ILE A 20 5.17 -8.13 0.46
N ASP A 21 4.37 -8.27 1.51
CA ASP A 21 4.48 -7.45 2.72
C ASP A 21 5.70 -7.90 3.54
N HIS A 22 6.89 -7.46 3.11
CA HIS A 22 8.17 -7.82 3.70
C HIS A 22 9.09 -6.58 3.79
N PRO A 23 9.85 -6.40 4.88
CA PRO A 23 10.69 -5.21 5.10
C PRO A 23 11.85 -5.04 4.10
N SER A 24 12.13 -6.05 3.27
CA SER A 24 13.09 -5.92 2.15
C SER A 24 12.48 -5.38 0.86
N PHE A 25 11.15 -5.24 0.79
CA PHE A 25 10.44 -4.77 -0.40
C PHE A 25 10.02 -3.31 -0.21
N CYS A 26 10.26 -2.50 -1.24
CA CYS A 26 10.01 -1.06 -1.21
C CYS A 26 8.55 -0.71 -0.86
N SER A 27 7.59 -1.39 -1.51
CA SER A 27 6.15 -1.22 -1.26
C SER A 27 5.75 -1.55 0.17
N GLY A 28 6.37 -2.56 0.79
CA GLY A 28 6.15 -2.92 2.19
C GLY A 28 6.67 -1.84 3.13
N VAL A 29 7.91 -1.39 2.96
CA VAL A 29 8.52 -0.35 3.81
C VAL A 29 7.75 0.96 3.71
N ILE A 30 7.47 1.44 2.49
CA ILE A 30 6.76 2.71 2.28
C ILE A 30 5.32 2.60 2.80
N GLY A 31 4.62 1.52 2.44
CA GLY A 31 3.24 1.28 2.86
C GLY A 31 3.11 1.27 4.39
N ARG A 32 3.91 0.45 5.08
CA ARG A 32 3.88 0.36 6.54
C ARG A 32 4.30 1.65 7.23
N THR A 33 5.24 2.39 6.65
CA THR A 33 5.66 3.69 7.20
C THR A 33 4.52 4.71 7.13
N LEU A 34 3.81 4.77 6.01
CA LEU A 34 2.67 5.67 5.84
C LEU A 34 1.47 5.24 6.71
N GLU A 35 1.18 3.93 6.78
CA GLU A 35 0.14 3.40 7.69
C GLU A 35 0.46 3.71 9.16
N ALA A 36 1.73 3.65 9.57
CA ALA A 36 2.16 4.02 10.93
C ALA A 36 2.00 5.52 11.25
N GLN A 37 1.63 6.34 10.26
CA GLN A 37 1.27 7.74 10.42
C GLN A 37 -0.25 7.97 10.23
N ASP A 38 -1.04 6.90 10.34
CA ASP A 38 -2.51 6.90 10.20
C ASP A 38 -3.02 7.27 8.79
N PHE A 39 -2.18 7.18 7.76
CA PHE A 39 -2.62 7.33 6.38
C PHE A 39 -3.26 6.06 5.84
N ARG A 40 -4.27 6.22 4.98
CA ARG A 40 -4.94 5.14 4.26
C ARG A 40 -4.20 4.86 2.97
N VAL A 41 -3.52 3.71 2.91
CA VAL A 41 -2.62 3.37 1.79
C VAL A 41 -3.19 2.20 1.00
N GLY A 42 -3.34 2.38 -0.31
CA GLY A 42 -3.62 1.29 -1.24
C GLY A 42 -2.34 0.86 -1.96
N ILE A 43 -2.18 -0.44 -2.19
CA ILE A 43 -1.08 -1.00 -2.99
C ILE A 43 -1.65 -1.79 -4.16
N ILE A 44 -1.22 -1.46 -5.37
CA ILE A 44 -1.59 -2.14 -6.61
C ILE A 44 -0.29 -2.71 -7.21
N ALA A 45 -0.11 -4.02 -7.07
CA ALA A 45 0.94 -4.75 -7.76
C ALA A 45 0.44 -5.20 -9.13
N GLN A 46 1.24 -4.92 -10.16
CA GLN A 46 1.02 -5.35 -11.54
C GLN A 46 2.27 -6.09 -12.05
N PRO A 47 2.56 -7.30 -11.52
CA PRO A 47 3.53 -8.17 -12.17
C PRO A 47 3.02 -8.58 -13.56
N ASP A 48 3.93 -9.04 -14.42
CA ASP A 48 3.59 -9.67 -15.71
C ASP A 48 2.75 -10.94 -15.54
#